data_AF-A0A328S5W1-F1
#
_entry.id   AF-A0A328S5W1-F1
#
_cell.length_a   1.000
_cell.length_b   1.000
_cell.length_c   1.000
_cell.angle_alpha   90.00
_cell.angle_beta   90.00
_cell.angle_gamma   90.00
#
_symmetry.space_group_name_H-M   'P 1'
#
loop_
_entity.id
_entity.type
_entity.pdbx_description
1 polymer ?
#
loop_
_entity_poly.entity_id
_entity_poly.type
_entity_poly.pdbx_seq_one_letter_code
_entity_poly.pdbx_strand_id
1 'polypeptide(L)'
;MLTNESSNYAPTLTVNIVSGFKLRDTTSINVTSFDKVIINGSGNTIDGDNKFKFLSIDTASANFHANIVYYNTEVVINNTNIVNCSGGVSVGGVIYNSNNTLTIINSTLNHNNATSGGAISNGGNLTTINTTIINIRATNERGYGGAIYNYGVV
;
A
#
# COMPACT_ATOMS: atom_id res chain seq x y z
N MET A 1 -18.06 -37.65 13.79
CA MET A 1 -18.12 -36.19 13.94
C MET A 1 -16.88 -35.63 13.29
N LEU A 2 -17.02 -35.03 12.10
CA LEU A 2 -15.94 -34.26 11.47
C LEU A 2 -16.09 -32.83 11.99
N THR A 3 -15.21 -32.43 12.91
CA THR A 3 -15.09 -31.02 13.30
C THR A 3 -14.50 -30.28 12.10
N ASN A 4 -15.34 -29.46 11.47
CA ASN A 4 -14.94 -28.50 10.45
C ASN A 4 -14.10 -27.42 11.14
N GLU A 5 -12.82 -27.71 11.36
CA GLU A 5 -11.80 -26.71 11.61
C GLU A 5 -11.67 -25.92 10.29
N SER A 6 -12.48 -24.89 10.13
CA SER A 6 -12.28 -23.88 9.09
C SER A 6 -10.92 -23.23 9.36
N SER A 7 -9.87 -23.80 8.80
CA SER A 7 -8.56 -23.17 8.71
C SER A 7 -8.72 -21.96 7.79
N ASN A 8 -9.05 -20.83 8.41
CA ASN A 8 -9.32 -19.55 7.78
C ASN A 8 -8.01 -18.89 7.31
N TYR A 9 -7.15 -19.62 6.59
CA TYR A 9 -5.97 -19.06 5.94
C TYR A 9 -6.44 -18.33 4.69
N ALA A 10 -6.46 -16.99 4.73
CA ALA A 10 -6.76 -16.25 3.53
C ALA A 10 -5.54 -16.37 2.58
N PRO A 11 -5.73 -16.79 1.33
CA PRO A 11 -4.65 -17.20 0.44
C PRO A 11 -3.59 -16.10 0.21
N THR A 12 -2.39 -16.49 -0.21
CA THR A 12 -1.41 -15.53 -0.73
C THR A 12 -1.75 -15.18 -2.18
N LEU A 13 -1.93 -13.89 -2.48
CA LEU A 13 -2.03 -13.38 -3.85
C LEU A 13 -0.64 -12.98 -4.35
N THR A 14 -0.22 -13.51 -5.50
CA THR A 14 1.00 -13.06 -6.18
C THR A 14 0.65 -12.41 -7.51
N VAL A 15 1.08 -11.16 -7.69
CA VAL A 15 0.93 -10.37 -8.91
C VAL A 15 2.31 -10.18 -9.53
N ASN A 16 2.52 -10.71 -10.73
CA ASN A 16 3.76 -10.52 -11.49
C ASN A 16 3.51 -9.52 -12.60
N ILE A 17 4.18 -8.37 -12.52
CA ILE A 17 4.14 -7.34 -13.56
C ILE A 17 5.20 -7.69 -14.58
N VAL A 18 4.73 -8.00 -15.79
CA VAL A 18 5.58 -8.45 -16.91
C VAL A 18 5.95 -7.32 -17.88
N SER A 19 5.27 -6.18 -17.77
CA SER A 19 5.53 -4.98 -18.57
C SER A 19 5.06 -3.73 -17.83
N GLY A 20 5.67 -2.59 -18.12
CA GLY A 20 5.22 -1.31 -17.56
C GLY A 20 3.87 -0.86 -18.12
N PHE A 21 3.09 -0.18 -17.30
CA PHE A 21 1.75 0.30 -17.67
C PHE A 21 1.34 1.57 -16.92
N LYS A 22 0.35 2.25 -17.49
CA LYS A 22 -0.35 3.36 -16.83
C LYS A 22 -1.57 2.85 -16.08
N LEU A 23 -1.75 3.32 -14.85
CA LEU A 23 -2.98 3.15 -14.10
C LEU A 23 -4.13 3.86 -14.82
N ARG A 24 -5.31 3.26 -14.73
CA ARG A 24 -6.57 3.84 -15.22
C ARG A 24 -7.58 4.10 -14.10
N ASP A 25 -7.26 3.61 -12.92
CA ASP A 25 -8.00 3.82 -11.68
C ASP A 25 -7.03 3.60 -10.49
N THR A 26 -7.48 3.93 -9.30
CA THR A 26 -6.81 3.56 -8.05
C THR A 26 -6.82 2.04 -7.87
N THR A 27 -5.66 1.45 -7.57
CA THR A 27 -5.63 0.03 -7.18
C THR A 27 -5.85 -0.09 -5.68
N SER A 28 -6.79 -0.94 -5.27
CA SER A 28 -7.06 -1.24 -3.86
C SER A 28 -6.95 -2.74 -3.62
N ILE A 29 -6.32 -3.14 -2.51
CA ILE A 29 -6.32 -4.54 -2.07
C ILE A 29 -7.48 -4.74 -1.10
N ASN A 30 -8.34 -5.72 -1.39
CA ASN A 30 -9.31 -6.19 -0.40
C ASN A 30 -8.62 -7.12 0.61
N VAL A 31 -8.23 -6.55 1.75
CA VAL A 31 -7.48 -7.25 2.81
C VAL A 31 -8.25 -8.39 3.49
N THR A 32 -9.59 -8.44 3.36
CA THR A 32 -10.37 -9.57 3.93
C THR A 32 -10.15 -10.88 3.16
N SER A 33 -9.61 -10.79 1.95
CA SER A 33 -9.51 -11.92 1.03
C SER A 33 -8.13 -12.58 1.02
N PHE A 34 -7.11 -11.96 1.64
CA PHE A 34 -5.72 -12.42 1.57
C PHE A 34 -4.94 -12.12 2.87
N ASP A 35 -4.21 -13.11 3.37
CA ASP A 35 -3.25 -12.89 4.46
C ASP A 35 -1.99 -12.20 3.94
N LYS A 36 -1.66 -12.45 2.67
CA LYS A 36 -0.46 -11.91 2.03
C LYS A 36 -0.70 -11.53 0.57
N VAL A 37 -0.17 -10.38 0.16
CA VAL A 37 -0.13 -9.95 -1.23
C VAL A 37 1.31 -9.62 -1.62
N ILE A 38 1.79 -10.22 -2.71
CA ILE A 38 3.12 -10.00 -3.25
C ILE A 38 2.99 -9.38 -4.64
N ILE A 39 3.53 -8.18 -4.84
CA ILE A 39 3.59 -7.48 -6.12
C ILE A 39 5.05 -7.49 -6.59
N ASN A 40 5.34 -8.30 -7.60
CA ASN A 40 6.66 -8.38 -8.21
C ASN A 40 6.70 -7.54 -9.48
N GLY A 41 7.37 -6.39 -9.42
CA GLY A 41 7.50 -5.44 -10.52
C GLY A 41 8.48 -5.87 -11.61
N SER A 42 9.47 -6.70 -11.30
CA SER A 42 10.55 -7.09 -12.23
C SER A 42 11.28 -5.91 -12.89
N GLY A 43 11.36 -4.77 -12.19
CA GLY A 43 11.94 -3.50 -12.67
C GLY A 43 10.99 -2.67 -13.53
N ASN A 44 9.75 -3.13 -13.75
CA ASN A 44 8.80 -2.43 -14.59
C ASN A 44 8.25 -1.15 -13.93
N THR A 45 7.84 -0.23 -14.80
CA THR A 45 7.27 1.05 -14.39
C THR A 45 5.74 0.97 -14.29
N ILE A 46 5.21 1.38 -13.16
CA ILE A 46 3.78 1.63 -12.93
C ILE A 46 3.62 3.14 -12.85
N ASP A 47 2.97 3.72 -13.85
CA ASP A 47 2.75 5.15 -13.96
C ASP A 47 1.32 5.50 -13.52
N GLY A 48 1.15 6.36 -12.52
CA GLY A 48 -0.15 6.78 -12.02
C GLY A 48 -0.88 7.83 -12.88
N ASP A 49 -0.35 8.19 -14.05
CA ASP A 49 -0.90 9.19 -14.97
C ASP A 49 -1.18 10.55 -14.31
N ASN A 50 -0.39 10.90 -13.29
CA ASN A 50 -0.55 12.07 -12.42
C ASN A 50 -1.89 12.16 -11.68
N LYS A 51 -2.67 11.07 -11.65
CA LYS A 51 -4.07 11.08 -11.19
C LYS A 51 -4.38 9.98 -10.19
N PHE A 52 -3.80 8.80 -10.41
CA PHE A 52 -4.22 7.60 -9.70
C PHE A 52 -3.26 7.28 -8.56
N LYS A 53 -3.85 6.85 -7.46
CA LYS A 53 -3.12 6.27 -6.34
C LYS A 53 -2.65 4.88 -6.77
N PHE A 54 -1.40 4.54 -6.44
CA PHE A 54 -0.91 3.21 -6.75
C PHE A 54 -1.62 2.16 -5.90
N LEU A 55 -1.65 2.34 -4.57
CA LEU A 55 -2.17 1.28 -3.71
C LEU A 55 -2.85 1.80 -2.44
N SER A 56 -4.07 1.31 -2.19
CA SER A 56 -4.75 1.39 -0.88
C SER A 56 -4.78 0.02 -0.21
N ILE A 57 -4.31 -0.05 1.03
CA ILE A 57 -4.34 -1.24 1.90
C ILE A 57 -5.18 -0.88 3.12
N ASP A 58 -6.49 -0.93 2.95
CA ASP A 58 -7.47 -0.60 3.98
C ASP A 58 -7.59 -1.73 4.99
N THR A 59 -7.81 -1.43 6.26
CA THR A 59 -8.01 -2.44 7.31
C THR A 59 -9.47 -2.82 7.34
N ALA A 60 -9.76 -4.11 7.29
CA ALA A 60 -11.10 -4.61 7.53
C ALA A 60 -11.26 -4.97 9.01
N SER A 61 -12.46 -4.80 9.53
CA SER A 61 -12.83 -5.31 10.84
C SER A 61 -14.15 -6.06 10.80
N ALA A 62 -14.24 -7.11 11.62
CA ALA A 62 -15.50 -7.80 11.90
C ALA A 62 -15.90 -7.51 13.35
N ASN A 63 -17.18 -7.17 13.54
CA ASN A 63 -17.76 -7.04 14.87
C ASN A 63 -18.33 -8.40 15.29
N PHE A 64 -17.70 -9.03 16.28
CA PHE A 64 -18.20 -10.28 16.84
C PHE A 64 -18.56 -10.06 18.31
N HIS A 65 -19.87 -10.01 18.60
CA HIS A 65 -20.41 -9.93 19.96
C HIS A 65 -19.67 -8.92 20.87
N ALA A 66 -19.58 -7.66 20.43
CA ALA A 66 -18.88 -6.54 21.09
C ALA A 66 -17.34 -6.58 21.09
N ASN A 67 -16.69 -7.54 20.42
CA ASN A 67 -15.26 -7.54 20.16
C ASN A 67 -14.97 -7.19 18.69
N ILE A 68 -14.05 -6.27 18.45
CA ILE A 68 -13.59 -5.89 17.10
C ILE A 68 -12.38 -6.76 16.76
N VAL A 69 -12.51 -7.60 15.74
CA VAL A 69 -11.38 -8.33 15.16
C VAL A 69 -10.88 -7.54 13.94
N TYR A 70 -9.62 -7.12 13.97
CA TYR A 70 -8.96 -6.51 12.81
C TYR A 70 -8.25 -7.58 12.00
N TYR A 71 -8.44 -7.52 10.68
CA TYR A 71 -7.66 -8.34 9.74
C TYR A 71 -6.38 -7.58 9.37
N ASN A 72 -5.22 -8.25 9.49
CA ASN A 72 -3.94 -7.71 9.08
C ASN A 72 -3.46 -8.48 7.83
N THR A 73 -3.19 -7.76 6.75
CA THR A 73 -2.57 -8.32 5.55
C THR A 73 -1.10 -7.92 5.47
N GLU A 74 -0.24 -8.86 5.11
CA GLU A 74 1.13 -8.55 4.71
C GLU A 74 1.17 -8.18 3.23
N VAL A 75 1.62 -6.98 2.89
CA VAL A 75 1.83 -6.54 1.50
C VAL A 75 3.30 -6.33 1.24
N VAL A 76 3.81 -7.01 0.21
CA VAL A 76 5.21 -6.92 -0.23
C VAL A 76 5.25 -6.39 -1.66
N ILE A 77 5.95 -5.27 -1.87
CA ILE A 77 6.21 -4.69 -3.18
C ILE A 77 7.70 -4.87 -3.50
N ASN A 78 8.00 -5.63 -4.56
CA ASN A 78 9.36 -6.02 -4.92
C ASN A 78 9.73 -5.51 -6.31
N ASN A 79 10.90 -4.87 -6.42
CA ASN A 79 11.51 -4.52 -7.70
C ASN A 79 10.55 -3.77 -8.63
N THR A 80 9.98 -2.65 -8.15
CA THR A 80 8.96 -1.88 -8.89
C THR A 80 9.36 -0.42 -9.00
N ASN A 81 9.14 0.19 -10.16
CA ASN A 81 9.28 1.63 -10.36
C ASN A 81 7.89 2.28 -10.35
N ILE A 82 7.51 2.93 -9.25
CA ILE A 82 6.23 3.59 -9.07
C ILE A 82 6.42 5.09 -9.35
N VAL A 83 5.74 5.63 -10.34
CA VAL A 83 5.94 7.01 -10.76
C VAL A 83 4.65 7.76 -11.02
N ASN A 84 4.70 9.08 -10.88
CA ASN A 84 3.61 9.99 -11.28
C ASN A 84 2.25 9.61 -10.69
N CYS A 85 2.22 8.99 -9.51
CA CYS A 85 0.96 8.70 -8.84
C CYS A 85 0.49 9.90 -8.01
N SER A 86 -0.82 9.95 -7.77
CA SER A 86 -1.46 10.97 -6.95
C SER A 86 -2.29 10.35 -5.82
N GLY A 87 -2.04 10.74 -4.58
CA GLY A 87 -2.79 10.27 -3.40
C GLY A 87 -4.25 10.75 -3.33
N GLY A 88 -4.63 11.72 -4.18
CA GLY A 88 -5.93 12.39 -4.12
C GLY A 88 -6.00 13.46 -3.02
N VAL A 89 -7.20 13.99 -2.76
CA VAL A 89 -7.46 15.05 -1.76
C VAL A 89 -7.58 14.53 -0.31
N SER A 90 -7.74 13.23 -0.12
CA SER A 90 -7.83 12.60 1.19
C SER A 90 -6.44 12.29 1.76
N VAL A 91 -6.34 12.21 3.09
CA VAL A 91 -5.12 11.84 3.82
C VAL A 91 -4.71 10.44 3.36
N GLY A 92 -3.66 10.35 2.55
CA GLY A 92 -3.28 9.10 1.93
C GLY A 92 -2.21 9.36 0.88
N GLY A 93 -1.02 8.83 1.13
CA GLY A 93 0.04 8.82 0.14
C GLY A 93 -0.36 8.05 -1.10
N VAL A 94 0.52 8.09 -2.10
CA VAL A 94 0.41 7.23 -3.29
C VAL A 94 0.32 5.75 -2.92
N ILE A 95 0.96 5.36 -1.82
CA ILE A 95 0.70 4.12 -1.10
C ILE A 95 0.09 4.49 0.25
N TYR A 96 -1.11 3.99 0.50
CA TYR A 96 -1.80 4.14 1.78
C TYR A 96 -1.90 2.77 2.46
N ASN A 97 -1.38 2.70 3.68
CA ASN A 97 -1.50 1.54 4.56
C ASN A 97 -2.17 1.97 5.87
N SER A 98 -3.40 1.55 6.14
CA SER A 98 -4.13 2.02 7.32
C SER A 98 -3.65 1.40 8.64
N ASN A 99 -3.43 0.09 8.69
CA ASN A 99 -2.97 -0.64 9.90
C ASN A 99 -2.41 -2.04 9.57
N ASN A 100 -1.93 -2.24 8.35
CA ASN A 100 -1.43 -3.53 7.85
C ASN A 100 0.11 -3.57 7.88
N THR A 101 0.72 -4.66 7.41
CA THR A 101 2.18 -4.75 7.26
C THR A 101 2.58 -4.45 5.82
N LEU A 102 3.40 -3.43 5.59
CA LEU A 102 3.88 -3.02 4.28
C LEU A 102 5.41 -3.15 4.20
N THR A 103 5.89 -3.96 3.26
CA THR A 103 7.30 -4.08 2.93
C THR A 103 7.55 -3.65 1.48
N ILE A 104 8.53 -2.77 1.27
CA ILE A 104 8.92 -2.30 -0.07
C ILE A 104 10.41 -2.61 -0.26
N ILE A 105 10.75 -3.34 -1.32
CA ILE A 105 12.09 -3.87 -1.57
C ILE A 105 12.54 -3.53 -2.98
N ASN A 106 13.80 -3.08 -3.13
CA ASN A 106 14.47 -2.84 -4.41
C ASN A 106 13.64 -1.96 -5.37
N SER A 107 12.90 -0.99 -4.84
CA SER A 107 11.91 -0.24 -5.62
C SER A 107 12.27 1.24 -5.72
N THR A 108 11.70 1.94 -6.69
CA THR A 108 11.83 3.39 -6.85
C THR A 108 10.46 4.03 -6.77
N LEU A 109 10.30 5.01 -5.88
CA LEU A 109 9.15 5.90 -5.83
C LEU A 109 9.61 7.29 -6.29
N ASN A 110 9.20 7.70 -7.48
CA ASN A 110 9.65 8.97 -8.08
C ASN A 110 8.47 9.81 -8.56
N HIS A 111 8.46 11.10 -8.23
CA HIS A 111 7.39 12.02 -8.67
C HIS A 111 5.98 11.58 -8.23
N ASN A 112 5.91 10.95 -7.05
CA ASN A 112 4.66 10.49 -6.45
C ASN A 112 4.14 11.58 -5.52
N ASN A 113 3.06 12.24 -5.91
CA ASN A 113 2.56 13.43 -5.22
C ASN A 113 1.33 13.09 -4.37
N ALA A 114 1.20 13.67 -3.19
CA ALA A 114 0.00 13.48 -2.37
C ALA A 114 -0.39 14.81 -1.71
N THR A 115 -1.69 14.99 -1.52
CA THR A 115 -2.18 16.23 -0.91
C THR A 115 -1.78 16.27 0.56
N SER A 116 -2.04 15.21 1.33
CA SER A 116 -1.63 15.10 2.73
C SER A 116 -0.94 13.75 2.99
N GLY A 117 0.22 13.77 3.64
CA GLY A 117 1.10 12.60 3.74
C GLY A 117 2.02 12.49 2.51
N GLY A 118 3.20 11.90 2.67
CA GLY A 118 4.18 11.76 1.60
C GLY A 118 3.79 10.78 0.48
N ALA A 119 4.78 10.27 -0.24
CA ALA A 119 4.59 9.16 -1.19
C ALA A 119 3.98 7.93 -0.51
N ILE A 120 4.29 7.73 0.77
CA ILE A 120 3.76 6.65 1.61
C ILE A 120 3.08 7.27 2.83
N SER A 121 1.85 6.85 3.10
CA SER A 121 1.11 7.13 4.34
C SER A 121 0.86 5.81 5.05
N ASN A 122 1.43 5.64 6.24
CA ASN A 122 1.47 4.37 6.94
C ASN A 122 0.98 4.51 8.38
N GLY A 123 -0.09 3.80 8.72
CA GLY A 123 -0.61 3.64 10.07
C GLY A 123 -0.31 2.27 10.70
N GLY A 124 0.27 1.33 9.96
CA GLY A 124 0.71 0.03 10.47
C GLY A 124 2.23 -0.12 10.51
N ASN A 125 2.75 -1.29 10.15
CA ASN A 125 4.20 -1.54 10.06
C ASN A 125 4.72 -1.21 8.65
N LEU A 126 5.83 -0.46 8.57
CA LEU A 126 6.50 -0.14 7.31
C LEU A 126 7.98 -0.55 7.35
N THR A 127 8.38 -1.36 6.38
CA THR A 127 9.80 -1.67 6.11
C THR A 127 10.15 -1.27 4.68
N THR A 128 11.25 -0.54 4.52
CA THR A 128 11.82 -0.20 3.20
C THR A 128 13.25 -0.70 3.10
N ILE A 129 13.57 -1.45 2.05
CA ILE A 129 14.89 -2.06 1.83
C ILE A 129 15.34 -1.70 0.41
N ASN A 130 16.55 -1.15 0.27
CA ASN A 130 17.11 -0.75 -1.03
C ASN A 130 16.13 0.05 -1.90
N THR A 131 15.36 0.93 -1.27
CA THR A 131 14.28 1.66 -1.92
C THR A 131 14.65 3.13 -2.05
N THR A 132 14.51 3.68 -3.24
CA THR A 132 14.78 5.09 -3.53
C THR A 132 13.46 5.86 -3.55
N ILE A 133 13.34 6.91 -2.73
CA ILE A 133 12.16 7.78 -2.70
C ILE A 133 12.60 9.21 -2.99
N ILE A 134 12.25 9.74 -4.16
CA ILE A 134 12.78 11.01 -4.68
C ILE A 134 11.71 11.84 -5.40
N ASN A 135 11.95 13.15 -5.49
CA ASN A 135 11.07 14.10 -6.17
C ASN A 135 9.62 14.06 -5.65
N ILE A 136 9.46 13.94 -4.33
CA ILE A 136 8.15 13.89 -3.69
C ILE A 136 7.71 15.30 -3.31
N ARG A 137 6.46 15.65 -3.62
CA ARG A 137 5.84 16.91 -3.23
C ARG A 137 4.55 16.64 -2.44
N ALA A 138 4.56 16.99 -1.16
CA ALA A 138 3.35 17.15 -0.36
C ALA A 138 2.81 18.57 -0.61
N THR A 139 1.52 18.71 -0.96
CA THR A 139 0.94 20.00 -1.36
C THR A 139 0.06 20.67 -0.31
N ASN A 140 -0.31 19.99 0.79
CA ASN A 140 -1.11 20.60 1.85
C ASN A 140 -0.27 21.46 2.80
N GLU A 141 -0.77 22.67 3.03
CA GLU A 141 -0.22 23.71 3.93
C GLU A 141 -0.09 23.26 5.39
N ARG A 142 -0.84 22.21 5.81
CA ARG A 142 -0.78 21.65 7.17
C ARG A 142 0.49 20.84 7.49
N GLY A 143 1.35 20.58 6.49
CA GLY A 143 2.70 20.04 6.72
C GLY A 143 2.76 18.57 7.14
N TYR A 144 1.75 17.75 6.83
CA TYR A 144 1.80 16.32 7.13
C TYR A 144 2.77 15.57 6.20
N GLY A 145 4.02 15.40 6.67
CA GLY A 145 5.01 14.44 6.18
C GLY A 145 5.79 14.85 4.92
N GLY A 146 7.09 14.56 4.92
CA GLY A 146 7.96 14.63 3.74
C GLY A 146 7.68 13.47 2.78
N ALA A 147 8.70 12.68 2.42
CA ALA A 147 8.51 11.54 1.52
C ALA A 147 7.66 10.39 2.12
N ILE A 148 7.66 10.25 3.45
CA ILE A 148 6.89 9.23 4.20
C ILE A 148 6.18 9.92 5.36
N TYR A 149 4.91 9.61 5.55
CA TYR A 149 4.13 9.98 6.73
C TYR A 149 3.78 8.69 7.49
N ASN A 150 4.44 8.48 8.63
CA ASN A 150 4.17 7.33 9.51
C ASN A 150 3.47 7.82 10.78
N TYR A 151 2.28 7.29 11.04
CA TYR A 151 1.44 7.63 12.20
C TYR A 151 0.97 6.38 12.96
N GLY A 152 1.52 5.22 12.62
CA GLY A 152 1.29 3.97 13.33
C GLY A 152 2.07 3.89 14.65
N VAL A 153 1.63 3.01 15.55
CA VAL A 153 2.33 2.68 16.79
C VAL A 153 3.26 1.50 16.49
N VAL A 154 4.57 1.66 16.75
CA VAL A 154 5.62 0.65 16.55
C VAL A 154 5.48 -0.49 17.55
#